data_AF-A0A3N0HXG2-F1
#
_entry.id   AF-A0A3N0HXG2-F1
#
_cell.length_a   1.000
_cell.length_b   1.000
_cell.length_c   1.000
_cell.angle_alpha   90.00
_cell.angle_beta   90.00
_cell.angle_gamma   90.00
#
_symmetry.space_group_name_H-M   'P 1'
#
loop_
_entity.id
_entity.type
_entity.pdbx_description
1 polymer ?
#
loop_
_entity_poly.entity_id
_entity_poly.type
_entity_poly.pdbx_seq_one_letter_code
_entity_poly.pdbx_strand_id
1 'polypeptide(L)'
;MGHTPLGYKIVDGKAVIDEEAAAQVRAIYKNYLNGLSLTNAAKEAGLDLFHAGAKRIMRNKHYLGDDFYPAIINKETFDAAEAEIAKRSAHLGRDDKYQAPITKKPPTAFRLGDITQNYDNEIRQAEYLYSLIESEVI
;
A
#
# COMPACT_ATOMS: atom_id res chain seq x y z
N MET A 1 10.55 22.07 6.68
CA MET A 1 9.57 21.75 5.62
C MET A 1 8.19 21.99 6.19
N GLY A 2 7.38 22.84 5.56
CA GLY A 2 6.02 23.11 6.05
C GLY A 2 5.12 21.89 5.86
N HIS A 3 4.37 21.52 6.89
CA HIS A 3 3.39 20.43 6.85
C HIS A 3 2.01 20.89 6.38
N THR A 4 1.90 22.13 5.89
CA THR A 4 0.65 22.72 5.40
C THR A 4 0.22 22.06 4.09
N PRO A 5 -1.02 21.55 3.99
CA PRO A 5 -1.52 21.01 2.72
C PRO A 5 -1.58 22.09 1.63
N LEU A 6 -1.38 21.67 0.37
CA LEU A 6 -1.48 22.56 -0.79
C LEU A 6 -2.88 23.21 -0.84
N GLY A 7 -2.97 24.50 -1.14
CA GLY A 7 -4.25 25.24 -1.14
C GLY A 7 -4.50 26.03 0.15
N TYR A 8 -3.61 25.90 1.14
CA TYR A 8 -3.68 26.69 2.37
C TYR A 8 -2.38 27.45 2.63
N LYS A 9 -2.54 28.62 3.27
CA LYS A 9 -1.47 29.41 3.87
C LYS A 9 -1.78 29.68 5.33
N ILE A 10 -0.76 29.69 6.17
CA ILE A 10 -0.92 30.04 7.58
C ILE A 10 -0.70 31.54 7.71
N VAL A 11 -1.73 32.26 8.14
CA VAL A 11 -1.69 33.70 8.42
C VAL A 11 -2.14 33.89 9.86
N ASP A 12 -1.27 34.49 10.69
CA ASP A 12 -1.52 34.73 12.12
C ASP A 12 -1.98 33.48 12.90
N GLY A 13 -1.36 32.34 12.59
CA GLY A 13 -1.64 31.06 13.24
C GLY A 13 -2.96 30.39 12.80
N LYS A 14 -3.67 30.95 11.82
CA LYS A 14 -4.89 30.36 11.24
C LYS A 14 -4.64 29.89 9.81
N ALA A 15 -5.25 28.77 9.42
CA ALA A 15 -5.23 28.36 8.03
C ALA A 15 -6.24 29.19 7.22
N VAL A 16 -5.76 29.80 6.15
CA VAL A 16 -6.56 30.56 5.19
C VAL A 16 -6.39 29.92 3.82
N ILE A 17 -7.45 29.93 3.03
CA ILE A 17 -7.40 29.43 1.64
C ILE A 17 -6.43 30.30 0.85
N ASP A 18 -5.47 29.66 0.20
CA ASP A 18 -4.67 30.26 -0.84
C ASP A 18 -5.36 29.97 -2.19
N GLU A 19 -6.07 30.97 -2.72
CA GLU A 19 -7.02 30.77 -3.81
C GLU A 19 -6.37 30.23 -5.10
N GLU A 20 -5.13 30.61 -5.38
CA GLU A 20 -4.38 30.13 -6.54
C GLU A 20 -4.07 28.63 -6.39
N ALA A 21 -3.48 28.22 -5.26
CA ALA A 21 -3.20 26.83 -4.98
C ALA A 21 -4.48 25.98 -4.81
N ALA A 22 -5.54 26.56 -4.23
CA ALA A 22 -6.84 25.92 -4.08
C ALA A 22 -7.52 25.68 -5.44
N ALA A 23 -7.34 26.60 -6.40
CA ALA A 23 -7.81 26.40 -7.77
C ALA A 23 -7.12 25.20 -8.44
N GLN A 24 -5.83 25.00 -8.20
CA GLN A 24 -5.12 23.81 -8.68
C GLN A 24 -5.67 22.53 -8.08
N VAL A 25 -5.96 22.51 -6.77
CA VAL A 25 -6.61 21.36 -6.11
C VAL A 25 -7.96 21.07 -6.78
N ARG A 26 -8.84 22.06 -6.93
CA ARG A 26 -10.14 21.90 -7.61
C ARG A 26 -9.99 21.40 -9.05
N ALA A 27 -8.99 21.90 -9.78
CA ALA A 27 -8.69 21.45 -11.13
C ALA A 27 -8.28 19.97 -11.18
N ILE A 28 -7.46 19.49 -10.23
CA ILE A 28 -7.11 18.06 -10.15
C ILE A 28 -8.36 17.19 -10.05
N TYR A 29 -9.27 17.50 -9.13
CA TYR A 29 -10.51 16.73 -8.95
C TYR A 29 -11.35 16.71 -10.23
N LYS A 30 -11.59 17.90 -10.82
CA LYS A 30 -12.34 18.03 -12.07
C LYS A 30 -11.71 17.22 -13.20
N ASN A 31 -10.42 17.38 -13.41
CA ASN A 31 -9.67 16.72 -14.49
C ASN A 31 -9.68 15.19 -14.34
N TYR A 32 -9.47 14.70 -13.12
CA TYR A 32 -9.50 13.27 -12.85
C TYR A 32 -10.88 12.64 -13.07
N LEU A 33 -11.93 13.31 -12.58
CA LEU A 33 -13.32 12.88 -12.79
C LEU A 33 -13.75 12.95 -14.26
N ASN A 34 -13.15 13.84 -15.04
CA ASN A 34 -13.32 13.90 -16.50
C ASN A 34 -12.55 12.80 -17.27
N GLY A 35 -11.89 11.87 -16.56
CA GLY A 35 -11.28 10.69 -17.17
C GLY A 35 -9.75 10.74 -17.29
N LEU A 36 -9.10 11.84 -16.90
CA LEU A 36 -7.65 11.91 -16.95
C LEU A 36 -7.00 10.98 -15.91
N SER A 37 -5.75 10.59 -16.18
CA SER A 37 -4.91 9.90 -15.19
C SER A 37 -4.52 10.86 -14.08
N LEU A 38 -4.16 10.34 -12.90
CA LEU A 38 -3.74 11.18 -11.76
C LEU A 38 -2.57 12.12 -12.10
N THR A 39 -1.60 11.64 -12.89
CA THR A 39 -0.46 12.44 -13.34
C THR A 39 -0.87 13.52 -14.33
N ASN A 40 -1.74 13.19 -15.29
CA ASN A 40 -2.18 14.16 -16.30
C ASN A 40 -3.11 15.21 -15.69
N ALA A 41 -3.98 14.80 -14.75
CA ALA A 41 -4.85 15.72 -14.02
C ALA A 41 -4.05 16.76 -13.23
N ALA A 42 -2.97 16.33 -12.56
CA ALA A 42 -2.04 17.23 -11.88
C ALA A 42 -1.29 18.13 -12.87
N LYS A 43 -0.77 17.56 -13.96
CA LYS A 43 -0.04 18.32 -14.99
C LYS A 43 -0.89 19.42 -15.62
N GLU A 44 -2.16 19.13 -15.94
CA GLU A 44 -3.10 20.13 -16.45
C GLU A 44 -3.50 21.17 -15.40
N ALA A 45 -3.45 20.82 -14.12
CA ALA A 45 -3.58 21.77 -13.02
C ALA A 45 -2.31 22.59 -12.74
N GLY A 46 -1.27 22.48 -13.60
CA GLY A 46 -0.01 23.20 -13.46
C GLY A 46 0.95 22.60 -12.44
N LEU A 47 0.72 21.36 -12.02
CA LEU A 47 1.50 20.67 -11.00
C LEU A 47 2.24 19.48 -11.59
N ASP A 48 3.57 19.53 -11.59
CA ASP A 48 4.40 18.38 -11.99
C ASP A 48 4.55 17.39 -10.82
N LEU A 49 3.57 16.49 -10.70
CA LEU A 49 3.47 15.53 -9.61
C LEU A 49 3.48 14.09 -10.12
N PHE A 50 4.19 13.24 -9.40
CA PHE A 50 4.04 11.79 -9.57
C PHE A 50 2.64 11.32 -9.15
N HIS A 51 2.25 10.15 -9.66
CA HIS A 51 0.98 9.49 -9.34
C HIS A 51 0.67 9.47 -7.84
N ALA A 52 1.67 9.12 -7.00
CA ALA A 52 1.49 9.06 -5.55
C ALA A 52 1.22 10.44 -4.92
N GLY A 53 1.84 11.50 -5.45
CA GLY A 53 1.65 12.87 -4.99
C GLY A 53 0.24 13.38 -5.30
N ALA A 54 -0.20 13.22 -6.55
CA ALA A 54 -1.57 13.57 -6.96
C ALA A 54 -2.62 12.78 -6.17
N LYS A 55 -2.40 11.47 -5.99
CA LYS A 55 -3.28 10.63 -5.16
C LYS A 55 -3.34 11.14 -3.72
N ARG A 56 -2.20 11.50 -3.10
CA ARG A 56 -2.16 12.02 -1.74
C ARG A 56 -2.96 13.32 -1.57
N ILE A 57 -2.90 14.21 -2.56
CA ILE A 57 -3.72 15.43 -2.57
C ILE A 57 -5.21 15.04 -2.58
N MET A 58 -5.65 14.20 -3.53
CA MET A 58 -7.06 13.84 -3.66
C MET A 58 -7.63 13.04 -2.47
N ARG A 59 -6.78 12.35 -1.72
CA ARG A 59 -7.17 11.59 -0.51
C ARG A 59 -7.16 12.41 0.78
N ASN A 60 -6.72 13.67 0.71
CA ASN A 60 -6.53 14.46 1.92
C ASN A 60 -7.87 14.99 2.46
N LYS A 61 -8.26 14.50 3.63
CA LYS A 61 -9.53 14.86 4.28
C LYS A 61 -9.61 16.34 4.69
N HIS A 62 -8.47 17.01 4.88
CA HIS A 62 -8.44 18.44 5.20
C HIS A 62 -9.11 19.32 4.12
N TYR A 63 -9.32 18.81 2.90
CA TYR A 63 -10.03 19.53 1.84
C TYR A 63 -11.55 19.58 2.03
N LEU A 64 -12.13 18.68 2.84
CA LEU A 64 -13.54 18.72 3.23
C LEU A 64 -13.85 19.81 4.25
N GLY A 65 -12.80 20.41 4.82
CA GLY A 65 -12.88 21.30 5.96
C GLY A 65 -12.82 20.54 7.29
N ASP A 66 -12.14 21.13 8.27
CA ASP A 66 -12.13 20.71 9.67
C ASP A 66 -12.07 21.95 10.58
N ASP A 67 -11.85 21.74 11.88
CA ASP A 67 -11.81 22.83 12.87
C ASP A 67 -10.72 23.88 12.58
N PHE A 68 -9.68 23.51 11.81
CA PHE A 68 -8.55 24.36 11.50
C PHE A 68 -8.49 24.79 10.04
N TYR A 69 -8.77 23.89 9.10
CA TYR A 69 -8.70 24.11 7.65
C TYR A 69 -10.09 24.40 7.08
N PRO A 70 -10.30 25.54 6.41
CA PRO A 70 -11.56 25.82 5.70
C PRO A 70 -11.73 24.88 4.49
N ALA A 71 -12.96 24.52 4.13
CA ALA A 71 -13.21 23.58 3.03
C ALA A 71 -12.81 24.15 1.65
N ILE A 72 -12.11 23.34 0.83
CA ILE A 72 -11.79 23.64 -0.57
C ILE A 72 -12.67 22.83 -1.53
N ILE A 73 -13.05 21.61 -1.13
CA ILE A 73 -13.82 20.64 -1.94
C ILE A 73 -15.06 20.22 -1.14
N ASN A 74 -16.19 20.08 -1.84
CA ASN A 74 -17.40 19.54 -1.21
C ASN A 74 -17.32 18.01 -1.05
N LYS A 75 -18.12 17.49 -0.11
CA LYS A 75 -18.13 16.06 0.18
C LYS A 75 -18.47 15.19 -1.05
N GLU A 76 -19.41 15.64 -1.86
CA GLU A 76 -19.83 14.93 -3.07
C GLU A 76 -18.69 14.71 -4.08
N THR A 77 -17.90 15.76 -4.37
CA THR A 77 -16.77 15.65 -5.30
C THR A 77 -15.66 14.77 -4.72
N PHE A 78 -15.43 14.86 -3.40
CA PHE A 78 -14.45 14.03 -2.71
C PHE A 78 -14.81 12.55 -2.78
N ASP A 79 -16.05 12.22 -2.43
CA ASP A 79 -16.55 10.84 -2.42
C ASP A 79 -16.58 10.26 -3.85
N ALA A 80 -16.97 11.05 -4.85
CA ALA A 80 -16.92 10.65 -6.26
C ALA A 80 -15.49 10.32 -6.72
N ALA A 81 -14.50 11.13 -6.32
CA ALA A 81 -13.11 10.89 -6.65
C ALA A 81 -12.56 9.62 -5.98
N GLU A 82 -12.87 9.38 -4.71
CA GLU A 82 -12.48 8.13 -4.03
C GLU A 82 -13.11 6.89 -4.68
N ALA A 83 -14.40 6.96 -5.03
CA ALA A 83 -15.10 5.88 -5.71
C ALA A 83 -14.45 5.56 -7.07
N GLU A 84 -14.09 6.58 -7.84
CA GLU A 84 -13.41 6.40 -9.13
C GLU A 84 -11.98 5.84 -8.96
N ILE A 85 -11.23 6.29 -7.94
CA ILE A 85 -9.91 5.72 -7.60
C ILE A 85 -10.05 4.23 -7.27
N ALA A 86 -11.01 3.86 -6.43
CA ALA A 86 -11.26 2.48 -6.03
C ALA A 86 -11.66 1.61 -7.24
N LYS A 87 -12.58 2.10 -8.07
CA LYS A 87 -13.03 1.44 -9.30
C LYS A 87 -11.87 1.18 -10.26
N ARG A 88 -11.02 2.18 -10.51
CA ARG A 88 -9.84 2.01 -11.40
C ARG A 88 -8.81 1.08 -10.79
N SER A 89 -8.61 1.08 -9.47
CA SER A 89 -7.68 0.13 -8.84
C SER A 89 -8.16 -1.31 -8.92
N ALA A 90 -9.47 -1.53 -8.73
CA ALA A 90 -10.09 -2.85 -8.83
C ALA A 90 -10.02 -3.40 -10.25
N HIS A 91 -10.30 -2.55 -11.25
CA HIS A 91 -10.16 -2.94 -12.66
C HIS A 91 -8.74 -3.37 -13.03
N LEU A 92 -7.71 -2.82 -12.35
CA LEU A 92 -6.30 -3.16 -12.56
C LEU A 92 -5.81 -4.34 -11.70
N GLY A 93 -6.64 -4.93 -10.84
CA GLY A 93 -6.26 -5.99 -9.90
C GLY A 93 -5.13 -5.57 -8.94
N ARG A 94 -5.16 -4.31 -8.48
CA ARG A 94 -4.11 -3.72 -7.62
C ARG A 94 -4.50 -3.59 -6.15
N ASP A 95 -5.72 -3.97 -5.83
CA ASP A 95 -6.40 -3.83 -4.56
C ASP A 95 -6.13 -4.98 -3.58
N ASP A 96 -5.59 -6.12 -4.05
CA ASP A 96 -5.35 -7.28 -3.18
C ASP A 96 -4.12 -8.11 -3.58
N LYS A 97 -2.93 -7.48 -3.52
CA LYS A 97 -1.66 -8.15 -3.88
C LYS A 97 -0.94 -8.81 -2.71
N TYR A 98 -1.48 -8.71 -1.50
CA TYR A 98 -0.86 -9.38 -0.37
C TYR A 98 -1.19 -10.87 -0.40
N GLN A 99 -0.24 -11.65 -0.89
CA GLN A 99 -0.23 -13.09 -0.65
C GLN A 99 0.54 -13.31 0.65
N ALA A 100 -0.14 -13.81 1.67
CA ALA A 100 0.54 -14.22 2.89
C ALA A 100 1.68 -15.19 2.53
N PRO A 101 2.90 -15.01 3.05
CA PRO A 101 3.98 -15.93 2.78
C PRO A 101 3.54 -17.33 3.22
N ILE A 102 3.72 -18.32 2.35
CA ILE A 102 3.48 -19.72 2.70
C ILE A 102 4.41 -20.04 3.87
N THR A 103 3.85 -20.30 5.04
CA THR A 103 4.62 -20.74 6.21
C THR A 103 5.16 -22.14 5.93
N LYS A 104 6.42 -22.25 5.52
CA LYS A 104 7.13 -23.53 5.43
C LYS A 104 7.31 -24.07 6.84
N LYS A 105 6.60 -25.14 7.20
CA LYS A 105 6.81 -25.85 8.46
C LYS A 105 7.94 -26.87 8.26
N PRO A 106 8.87 -27.03 9.21
CA PRO A 106 9.84 -28.11 9.14
C PRO A 106 9.11 -29.47 9.18
N PRO A 107 9.63 -30.51 8.51
CA PRO A 107 9.09 -31.85 8.67
C PRO A 107 9.21 -32.25 10.15
N THR A 108 8.11 -32.78 10.69
CA THR A 108 8.04 -33.27 12.08
C THR A 108 7.85 -34.79 12.13
N ALA A 109 7.50 -35.39 11.00
CA ALA A 109 7.44 -36.83 10.84
C ALA A 109 8.77 -37.33 10.24
N PHE A 110 9.35 -38.33 10.91
CA PHE A 110 10.56 -39.00 10.50
C PHE A 110 10.34 -40.50 10.62
N ARG A 111 10.98 -41.25 9.73
CA ARG A 111 10.99 -42.71 9.75
C ARG A 111 12.42 -43.22 9.77
N LEU A 112 12.61 -44.40 10.34
CA LEU A 112 13.88 -45.10 10.30
C LEU A 112 13.86 -46.09 9.14
N GLY A 113 14.89 -46.05 8.29
CA GLY A 113 15.09 -47.06 7.24
C GLY A 113 15.43 -48.44 7.79
N ASP A 114 15.42 -49.45 6.92
CA ASP A 114 15.68 -50.83 7.30
C ASP A 114 17.12 -51.03 7.82
N ILE A 115 17.24 -51.69 8.98
CA ILE A 115 18.52 -52.01 9.59
C ILE A 115 19.08 -53.27 8.92
N THR A 116 20.14 -53.11 8.14
CA THR A 116 20.78 -54.21 7.38
C THR A 116 22.13 -54.61 7.93
N GLN A 117 22.73 -53.79 8.80
CA GLN A 117 24.06 -53.98 9.36
C GLN A 117 24.04 -53.72 10.87
N ASN A 118 24.89 -54.44 11.61
CA ASN A 118 25.16 -54.18 13.02
C ASN A 118 26.67 -54.14 13.25
N TYR A 119 27.12 -53.20 14.08
CA TYR A 119 28.51 -52.95 14.41
C TYR A 119 28.71 -53.13 15.92
N ASP A 120 29.80 -53.82 16.31
CA ASP A 120 30.13 -54.02 17.73
C ASP A 120 30.57 -52.73 18.44
N ASN A 121 31.07 -51.76 17.68
CA ASN A 121 31.42 -50.45 18.22
C ASN A 121 30.16 -49.60 18.37
N GLU A 122 29.82 -49.26 19.62
CA GLU A 122 28.61 -48.52 19.99
C GLU A 122 28.51 -47.15 19.29
N ILE A 123 29.62 -46.44 19.15
CA ILE A 123 29.66 -45.12 18.48
C ILE A 123 29.34 -45.30 17.00
N ARG A 124 29.96 -46.29 16.36
CA ARG A 124 29.75 -46.58 14.93
C ARG A 124 28.33 -47.10 14.66
N GLN A 125 27.77 -47.88 15.58
CA GLN A 125 26.39 -48.34 15.49
C GLN A 125 25.41 -47.16 15.58
N ALA A 126 25.63 -46.21 16.49
CA ALA A 126 24.81 -45.01 16.61
C ALA A 126 24.89 -44.12 15.35
N GLU A 127 26.09 -43.91 14.81
CA GLU A 127 26.28 -43.19 13.54
C GLU A 127 25.51 -43.83 12.38
N TYR A 128 25.58 -45.16 12.25
CA TYR A 128 24.84 -45.91 11.24
C TYR A 128 23.33 -45.74 11.41
N LEU A 129 22.80 -45.88 12.62
CA LEU A 129 21.35 -45.73 12.86
C LEU A 129 20.85 -44.31 12.58
N TYR A 130 21.62 -43.28 12.94
CA TYR A 130 21.26 -41.89 12.62
C TYR A 130 21.29 -41.60 11.11
N SER A 131 22.17 -42.27 10.37
CA SER A 131 22.21 -42.14 8.91
C SER A 131 20.96 -42.71 8.20
N LEU A 132 20.18 -43.55 8.87
CA LEU A 132 18.94 -44.14 8.35
C LEU A 132 17.69 -43.29 8.62
N ILE A 133 17.80 -42.16 9.33
CA ILE A 133 16.65 -41.30 9.62
C ILE A 133 16.30 -40.49 8.37
N GLU A 134 15.09 -40.71 7.85
CA GLU A 134 14.55 -39.98 6.70
C GLU A 134 13.37 -39.13 7.12
N SER A 135 13.30 -37.88 6.64
CA SER A 135 12.12 -37.03 6.82
C SER A 135 11.01 -37.45 5.87
N GLU A 136 9.77 -37.58 6.36
CA GLU A 136 8.63 -37.76 5.47
C GLU A 136 8.32 -36.44 4.75
N VAL A 137 8.29 -36.47 3.41
CA VAL A 137 7.86 -35.33 2.61
C VAL A 137 6.32 -35.33 2.62
N ILE A 138 5.72 -34.33 3.29
CA ILE A 138 4.28 -34.04 3.22
C ILE A 138 4.01 -33.11 2.03
#